data_AF-A0A943QQQ1-F1
#
_entry.id   AF-A0A943QQQ1-F1
#
_cell.length_a   1.000
_cell.length_b   1.000
_cell.length_c   1.000
_cell.angle_alpha   90.00
_cell.angle_beta   90.00
_cell.angle_gamma   90.00
#
_symmetry.space_group_name_H-M   'P 1'
#
loop_
_entity.id
_entity.type
_entity.pdbx_description
1 polymer ?
#
loop_
_entity_poly.entity_id
_entity_poly.type
_entity_poly.pdbx_seq_one_letter_code
_entity_poly.pdbx_strand_id
1 'polypeptide(L)'
;MKYIKTSIPFILCLLTLPVYIYLYKYSLNGFWILFVLERVLTPFLGKKIENLLDEDLDENLNEEEAISAGKFTIFLIIFCLATISIFIYILFKYPRLFILIMIGECIDKVLEKIICNIRENRKKRGF
;
A
#
# COMPACT_ATOMS: atom_id res chain seq x y z
N MET A 1 -3.40 17.71 12.88
CA MET A 1 -3.51 16.32 13.39
C MET A 1 -4.00 15.30 12.34
N LYS A 2 -4.72 15.72 11.29
CA LYS A 2 -5.23 14.87 10.19
C LYS A 2 -4.09 14.13 9.46
N TYR A 3 -3.09 14.87 8.98
CA TYR A 3 -1.92 14.35 8.24
C TYR A 3 -1.02 13.33 8.98
N ILE A 4 -0.98 13.34 10.32
CA ILE A 4 -0.24 12.33 11.11
C ILE A 4 -1.00 10.99 11.09
N LYS A 5 -2.33 11.01 11.06
CA LYS A 5 -3.13 9.80 10.90
C LYS A 5 -3.04 9.26 9.47
N THR A 6 -2.95 10.14 8.47
CA THR A 6 -2.82 9.75 7.07
C THR A 6 -1.45 9.14 6.74
N SER A 7 -0.37 9.49 7.44
CA SER A 7 0.99 9.00 7.15
C SER A 7 1.32 7.62 7.73
N ILE A 8 0.62 7.18 8.79
CA ILE A 8 0.85 5.87 9.45
C ILE A 8 0.71 4.68 8.47
N PRO A 9 -0.35 4.59 7.64
CA PRO A 9 -0.47 3.51 6.64
C PRO A 9 0.72 3.45 5.67
N PHE A 10 1.24 4.60 5.23
CA PHE A 10 2.38 4.65 4.32
C PHE A 10 3.66 4.17 5.00
N ILE A 11 3.91 4.58 6.25
CA ILE A 11 5.08 4.12 7.01
C ILE A 11 5.02 2.60 7.21
N LEU A 12 3.84 2.06 7.54
CA LEU A 12 3.65 0.61 7.67
C LEU A 12 3.90 -0.12 6.34
N CYS A 13 3.40 0.42 5.23
CA CYS A 13 3.66 -0.10 3.90
C CYS A 13 5.17 -0.12 3.58
N LEU A 14 5.90 0.96 3.90
CA LEU A 14 7.34 1.03 3.69
C LEU A 14 8.10 -0.03 4.50
N LEU A 15 7.70 -0.23 5.76
CA LEU A 15 8.34 -1.20 6.68
C LEU A 15 8.08 -2.65 6.28
N THR A 16 7.03 -2.91 5.52
CA THR A 16 6.66 -4.27 5.10
C THR A 16 7.72 -4.87 4.17
N LEU A 17 8.33 -4.07 3.29
CA LEU A 17 9.38 -4.52 2.37
C LEU A 17 10.67 -4.97 3.08
N PRO A 18 11.27 -4.22 4.03
CA PRO A 18 12.36 -4.71 4.87
C PRO A 18 12.01 -5.98 5.65
N VAL A 19 10.79 -6.08 6.18
CA VAL A 19 10.33 -7.27 6.91
C VAL A 19 10.26 -8.48 5.97
N TYR A 20 9.79 -8.31 4.74
CA TYR A 20 9.81 -9.35 3.71
C TYR A 20 11.22 -9.85 3.43
N ILE A 21 12.18 -8.93 3.27
CA ILE A 21 13.58 -9.30 3.05
C ILE A 21 14.11 -10.11 4.26
N TYR A 22 13.83 -9.64 5.48
CA TYR A 22 14.27 -10.31 6.71
C TYR A 22 13.68 -11.71 6.83
N LEU A 23 12.35 -11.85 6.70
CA LEU A 23 11.66 -13.13 6.81
C LEU A 23 12.06 -14.08 5.68
N TYR A 24 12.18 -13.59 4.44
CA TYR A 24 12.62 -14.42 3.32
C TYR A 24 14.03 -14.99 3.56
N LYS A 25 14.90 -14.24 4.24
CA LYS A 25 16.26 -14.68 4.58
C LYS A 25 16.30 -15.67 5.76
N TYR A 26 15.49 -15.47 6.80
CA TYR A 26 15.65 -16.18 8.07
C TYR A 26 14.48 -17.09 8.48
N SER A 27 13.29 -16.95 7.88
CA SER A 27 12.11 -17.76 8.18
C SER A 27 11.13 -17.77 7.00
N LEU A 28 11.31 -18.73 6.08
CA LEU A 28 10.42 -18.90 4.92
C LEU A 28 8.96 -19.12 5.31
N ASN A 29 8.70 -19.85 6.41
CA ASN A 29 7.34 -20.03 6.92
C ASN A 29 6.72 -18.70 7.38
N GLY A 30 7.50 -17.88 8.10
CA GLY A 30 7.08 -16.54 8.51
C GLY A 30 6.82 -15.63 7.32
N PHE A 31 7.67 -15.71 6.28
CA PHE A 31 7.46 -15.01 5.02
C PHE A 31 6.12 -15.39 4.39
N TRP A 32 5.83 -16.68 4.23
CA TRP A 32 4.58 -17.12 3.59
C TRP A 32 3.34 -16.73 4.39
N ILE A 33 3.38 -16.81 5.73
CA ILE A 33 2.28 -16.36 6.59
C ILE A 33 2.01 -14.87 6.36
N LEU A 34 3.05 -14.04 6.43
CA LEU A 34 2.90 -12.60 6.23
C LEU A 34 2.45 -12.28 4.80
N PHE A 35 3.01 -12.97 3.81
CA PHE A 35 2.66 -12.81 2.40
C PHE A 35 1.18 -13.08 2.15
N VAL A 36 0.64 -14.19 2.66
CA VAL A 36 -0.79 -14.50 2.50
C VAL A 36 -1.67 -13.51 3.25
N LEU A 37 -1.31 -13.16 4.50
CA LEU A 37 -2.07 -12.20 5.29
C LEU A 37 -2.17 -10.84 4.61
N GLU A 38 -1.08 -10.36 4.02
CA GLU A 38 -1.07 -9.10 3.29
C GLU A 38 -2.09 -9.12 2.15
N ARG A 39 -2.10 -10.16 1.30
CA ARG A 39 -3.03 -10.25 0.17
C ARG A 39 -4.50 -10.34 0.58
N VAL A 40 -4.78 -10.92 1.75
CA VAL A 40 -6.14 -10.90 2.33
C VAL A 40 -6.54 -9.50 2.78
N LEU A 41 -5.59 -8.70 3.28
CA LEU A 41 -5.84 -7.37 3.84
C LEU A 41 -5.76 -6.24 2.79
N THR A 42 -4.97 -6.40 1.72
CA THR A 42 -4.74 -5.37 0.69
C THR A 42 -6.05 -4.81 0.12
N PRO A 43 -7.05 -5.62 -0.27
CA PRO A 43 -8.29 -5.08 -0.86
C PRO A 43 -9.11 -4.21 0.10
N PHE A 44 -8.93 -4.38 1.42
CA PHE A 44 -9.61 -3.58 2.44
C PHE A 44 -8.81 -2.32 2.80
N LEU A 45 -7.48 -2.43 2.86
CA LEU A 45 -6.58 -1.33 3.18
C LEU A 45 -6.39 -0.37 2.01
N GLY A 46 -6.34 -0.88 0.77
CA GLY A 46 -6.16 -0.09 -0.45
C GLY A 46 -7.24 0.98 -0.60
N LYS A 47 -8.51 0.60 -0.52
CA LYS A 47 -9.64 1.55 -0.55
C LYS A 47 -9.62 2.56 0.58
N LYS A 48 -9.12 2.18 1.75
CA LYS A 48 -9.00 3.10 2.89
C LYS A 48 -7.91 4.13 2.63
N ILE A 49 -6.80 3.74 2.02
CA ILE A 49 -5.70 4.64 1.65
C ILE A 49 -6.13 5.55 0.50
N GLU A 50 -6.80 5.02 -0.53
CA GLU A 50 -7.33 5.79 -1.66
C GLU A 50 -8.31 6.87 -1.20
N ASN A 51 -9.32 6.50 -0.39
CA ASN A 51 -10.25 7.48 0.17
C ASN A 51 -9.56 8.56 1.02
N LEU A 52 -8.50 8.18 1.76
CA LEU A 52 -7.72 9.13 2.56
C LEU A 52 -6.89 10.10 1.69
N LEU A 53 -6.42 9.64 0.52
CA LEU A 53 -5.72 10.48 -0.46
C LEU A 53 -6.70 11.44 -1.15
N ASP A 54 -7.88 10.96 -1.53
CA ASP A 54 -8.91 11.79 -2.18
C ASP A 54 -9.46 12.87 -1.24
N GLU A 55 -9.70 12.53 0.04
CA GLU A 55 -10.13 13.50 1.06
C GLU A 55 -9.09 14.59 1.35
N ASP A 56 -7.79 14.30 1.19
CA ASP A 56 -6.71 15.27 1.38
C ASP A 56 -6.41 16.09 0.09
N LEU A 57 -6.94 15.70 -1.08
CA LEU A 57 -6.78 16.43 -2.35
C LEU A 57 -7.94 17.39 -2.69
N ASP A 58 -9.17 17.09 -2.25
CA ASP A 58 -10.39 17.83 -2.64
C ASP A 58 -10.82 18.96 -1.68
N GLU A 59 -10.03 19.27 -0.64
CA GLU A 59 -10.37 20.37 0.30
C GLU A 59 -10.03 21.75 -0.30
N ASN A 60 -10.96 22.71 -0.16
CA ASN A 60 -10.67 24.13 -0.37
C ASN A 60 -9.77 24.61 0.78
N LEU A 61 -8.46 24.53 0.58
CA LEU A 61 -7.45 24.74 1.62
C LEU A 61 -7.34 26.22 2.02
N ASN A 62 -7.45 26.51 3.31
CA ASN A 62 -6.99 27.78 3.89
C ASN A 62 -5.44 27.84 3.93
N GLU A 63 -4.82 29.00 4.18
CA GLU A 63 -3.35 29.17 4.14
C GLU A 63 -2.58 28.17 5.04
N GLU A 64 -3.07 27.90 6.26
CA GLU A 64 -2.45 26.92 7.17
C GLU A 64 -2.56 25.48 6.64
N GLU A 65 -3.66 25.15 5.97
CA GLU A 65 -3.90 23.83 5.39
C GLU A 65 -3.10 23.65 4.10
N ALA A 66 -2.91 24.69 3.30
CA ALA A 66 -2.04 24.70 2.14
C ALA A 66 -0.56 24.43 2.49
N ILE A 67 -0.07 25.01 3.59
CA ILE A 67 1.28 24.72 4.11
C ILE A 67 1.39 23.26 4.56
N SER A 68 0.33 22.73 5.19
CA SER A 68 0.29 21.33 5.64
C SER A 68 0.21 20.34 4.49
N ALA A 69 -0.61 20.62 3.47
CA ALA A 69 -0.71 19.84 2.24
C ALA A 69 0.63 19.82 1.50
N GLY A 70 1.33 20.96 1.41
CA GLY A 70 2.68 21.02 0.84
C GLY A 70 3.68 20.10 1.54
N LYS A 71 3.64 20.04 2.88
CA LYS A 71 4.48 19.11 3.66
C LYS A 71 4.11 17.65 3.41
N PHE A 72 2.82 17.34 3.26
CA PHE A 72 2.35 15.99 2.95
C PHE A 72 2.77 15.54 1.55
N THR A 73 2.72 16.43 0.55
CA THR A 73 3.22 16.16 -0.80
C THR A 73 4.72 15.86 -0.80
N ILE A 74 5.52 16.65 -0.06
CA ILE A 74 6.95 16.37 0.11
C ILE A 74 7.17 15.00 0.76
N PHE A 75 6.38 14.65 1.78
CA PHE A 75 6.43 13.33 2.40
C PHE A 75 6.12 12.21 1.39
N LEU A 76 5.09 12.35 0.56
CA LEU A 76 4.76 11.37 -0.48
C LEU A 76 5.90 11.20 -1.49
N ILE A 77 6.55 12.29 -1.91
CA ILE A 77 7.70 12.23 -2.83
C ILE A 77 8.85 11.44 -2.18
N ILE A 78 9.19 11.74 -0.92
CA ILE A 78 10.25 11.02 -0.18
C ILE A 78 9.88 9.54 -0.03
N PHE A 79 8.62 9.24 0.28
CA PHE A 79 8.12 7.88 0.41
C PHE A 79 8.25 7.10 -0.91
N CYS A 80 7.88 7.70 -2.04
CA CYS A 80 8.04 7.11 -3.37
C CYS A 80 9.51 6.82 -3.68
N LEU A 81 10.40 7.78 -3.44
CA LEU A 81 11.84 7.61 -3.67
C LEU A 81 12.44 6.48 -2.82
N ALA A 82 12.04 6.40 -1.54
CA ALA A 82 12.46 5.33 -0.64
C ALA A 82 11.97 3.96 -1.12
N THR A 83 10.70 3.87 -1.50
CA THR A 83 10.08 2.64 -2.01
C THR A 83 10.76 2.15 -3.28
N ILE A 84 10.99 3.04 -4.26
CA ILE A 84 11.70 2.73 -5.51
C ILE A 84 13.12 2.21 -5.20
N SER A 85 13.84 2.86 -4.29
CA SER A 85 15.20 2.46 -3.91
C SER A 85 15.24 1.04 -3.31
N ILE A 86 14.28 0.73 -2.44
CA ILE A 86 14.13 -0.62 -1.86
C ILE A 86 13.79 -1.64 -2.95
N PHE A 87 12.89 -1.30 -3.89
CA PHE A 87 12.52 -2.18 -5.00
C PHE A 87 13.72 -2.50 -5.90
N ILE A 88 14.51 -1.50 -6.27
CA ILE A 88 15.75 -1.67 -7.04
C ILE A 88 16.70 -2.61 -6.28
N TYR A 89 16.87 -2.41 -4.98
CA TYR A 89 17.70 -3.28 -4.15
C TYR A 89 17.22 -4.74 -4.14
N ILE A 90 15.91 -4.97 -3.98
CA ILE A 90 15.32 -6.32 -4.00
C ILE A 90 15.49 -6.96 -5.39
N LEU A 91 15.26 -6.21 -6.47
CA LEU A 91 15.41 -6.68 -7.84
C LEU A 91 16.81 -7.26 -8.10
N PHE A 92 17.86 -6.53 -7.72
CA PHE A 92 19.24 -6.95 -7.98
C PHE A 92 19.76 -7.99 -6.98
N LYS A 93 19.42 -7.88 -5.69
CA LYS A 93 20.01 -8.73 -4.65
C LYS A 93 19.19 -9.98 -4.34
N TYR A 94 17.86 -9.92 -4.50
CA TYR A 94 16.93 -11.00 -4.20
C TYR A 94 15.92 -11.19 -5.34
N PRO A 95 16.36 -11.54 -6.57
CA PRO A 95 15.49 -11.59 -7.75
C PRO A 95 14.32 -12.57 -7.61
N ARG A 96 14.48 -13.67 -6.86
CA ARG A 96 13.38 -14.60 -6.57
C ARG A 96 12.31 -13.97 -5.67
N LEU A 97 12.73 -13.24 -4.63
CA LEU A 97 11.82 -12.49 -3.77
C LEU A 97 11.10 -11.41 -4.56
N PHE A 98 11.81 -10.71 -5.46
CA PHE A 98 11.21 -9.74 -6.37
C PHE A 98 10.07 -10.37 -7.19
N ILE A 99 10.30 -11.53 -7.82
CA ILE A 99 9.26 -12.24 -8.59
C ILE A 99 8.05 -12.57 -7.70
N LEU A 100 8.26 -13.06 -6.48
CA LEU A 100 7.16 -13.37 -5.56
C LEU A 100 6.34 -12.13 -5.19
N ILE A 101 7.00 -11.00 -4.92
CA ILE A 101 6.33 -9.72 -4.65
C ILE A 101 5.50 -9.30 -5.88
N MET A 102 6.07 -9.36 -7.08
CA MET A 102 5.36 -9.01 -8.32
C MET A 102 4.15 -9.92 -8.59
N ILE A 103 4.25 -11.23 -8.29
CA ILE A 103 3.11 -12.14 -8.36
C ILE A 103 2.04 -11.74 -7.34
N GLY A 104 2.43 -11.39 -6.11
CA GLY A 104 1.52 -10.86 -5.09
C GLY A 104 0.74 -9.65 -5.58
N GLU A 105 1.42 -8.67 -6.18
CA GLU A 105 0.78 -7.47 -6.74
C GLU A 105 -0.23 -7.81 -7.86
N CYS A 106 0.10 -8.79 -8.71
CA CYS A 106 -0.83 -9.29 -9.72
C CYS A 106 -2.06 -9.95 -9.10
N ILE A 107 -1.88 -10.77 -8.05
CA ILE A 107 -2.98 -11.40 -7.31
C ILE A 107 -3.89 -10.33 -6.71
N ASP A 108 -3.33 -9.28 -6.11
CA ASP A 108 -4.12 -8.21 -5.48
C ASP A 108 -4.98 -7.46 -6.48
N LYS A 109 -4.44 -7.10 -7.64
CA LYS A 109 -5.23 -6.47 -8.71
C LYS A 109 -6.38 -7.35 -9.19
N VAL A 110 -6.14 -8.67 -9.28
CA VAL A 110 -7.19 -9.62 -9.67
C VAL A 110 -8.25 -9.74 -8.57
N LEU A 111 -7.84 -9.87 -7.30
CA LEU A 111 -8.74 -9.93 -6.16
C LEU A 111 -9.60 -8.67 -6.03
N GLU A 112 -8.99 -7.49 -6.18
CA GLU A 112 -9.69 -6.22 -6.14
C GLU A 112 -10.77 -6.15 -7.22
N LYS A 113 -10.43 -6.53 -8.46
CA LYS A 113 -11.39 -6.57 -9.57
C LYS A 113 -12.55 -7.52 -9.31
N ILE A 114 -12.27 -8.70 -8.75
CA ILE A 114 -13.30 -9.68 -8.36
C ILE A 114 -14.22 -9.10 -7.28
N ILE A 115 -13.65 -8.51 -6.23
CA ILE A 115 -14.40 -7.93 -5.11
C ILE A 115 -15.29 -6.78 -5.59
N CYS A 116 -14.78 -5.89 -6.45
CA CYS A 116 -15.55 -4.81 -7.05
C CYS A 116 -16.74 -5.33 -7.86
N ASN A 117 -16.53 -6.34 -8.72
CA ASN A 117 -17.60 -6.94 -9.51
C ASN A 117 -18.67 -7.63 -8.63
N ILE A 118 -18.26 -8.31 -7.56
CA ILE A 118 -19.20 -8.90 -6.59
C ILE A 118 -20.03 -7.80 -5.91
N ARG A 119 -19.39 -6.70 -5.50
CA ARG A 119 -20.08 -5.57 -4.83
C ARG A 119 -21.09 -4.90 -5.76
N GLU A 120 -20.72 -4.65 -7.02
CA GLU A 120 -21.65 -4.11 -8.02
C GLU A 120 -22.84 -5.02 -8.27
N ASN A 121 -22.61 -6.33 -8.38
CA ASN A 121 -23.68 -7.30 -8.57
C ASN A 121 -24.64 -7.37 -7.37
N ARG A 122 -24.16 -7.24 -6.14
CA ARG A 122 -25.03 -7.14 -4.95
C ARG A 122 -25.87 -5.88 -4.99
N LYS A 123 -25.26 -4.72 -5.28
CA LYS A 123 -25.95 -3.43 -5.39
C LYS A 123 -27.03 -3.43 -6.47
N LYS A 124 -26.76 -4.05 -7.64
CA LYS A 124 -27.75 -4.24 -8.72
C LYS A 124 -28.90 -5.16 -8.34
N ARG A 125 -28.69 -6.11 -7.44
CA ARG A 125 -29.70 -7.06 -6.95
C ARG A 125 -30.48 -6.55 -5.74
N GLY A 126 -30.23 -5.33 -5.26
CA GLY A 126 -30.98 -4.72 -4.16
C GLY A 126 -30.71 -5.32 -2.78
N PHE A 127 -29.55 -6.00 -2.61
CA PHE A 127 -29.07 -6.50 -1.31
C PHE A 127 -28.20 -5.48 -0.60
#